data_AF-A0AAE0UU57-F1
#
_entry.id   AF-A0AAE0UU57-F1
#
_cell.length_a   1.000
_cell.length_b   1.000
_cell.length_c   1.000
_cell.angle_alpha   90.00
_cell.angle_beta   90.00
_cell.angle_gamma   90.00
#
_symmetry.space_group_name_H-M   'P 1'
#
loop_
_entity.id
_entity.type
_entity.pdbx_description
1 polymer ?
#
loop_
_entity_poly.entity_id
_entity_poly.type
_entity_poly.pdbx_seq_one_letter_code
_entity_poly.pdbx_strand_id
1 'polypeptide(L)'
;MFARASAVVFYPQCGQVRTMATLKDITIRLKSVKNIQKITKSMKMVAAAKYARAEKALKPARVYGAGALSLYEKADIKAPEDKNKHLIIGVSSDRGLCGAIHSSVAKTMKNEIAKLTGAGKEVMVVNVGDKLRGLLYRTHGKHILINCKEVGRKPPTFDDASIIATELLNSGYEFDQGTIIYNRFRSVISYKTDEKPLFSVDTVASSENMGIYDDIDADVLRNYQEFALVNVIYYGLKESTTSEQSARMTAMDSASKNASEMIDKLTLTFNRTRQAVITKELIEIISGAAALSTETTKSAVQSIVFPFVTFIFFLPSTDKEEAYRPVCSWQKIFVVQSSGIKLKLIVLFVKYQ
;
A
#
# COMPACT_ATOMS: atom_id res chain seq x y z
N MET A 1 24.84 -30.59 61.42
CA MET A 1 24.00 -29.40 61.23
C MET A 1 23.86 -29.14 59.73
N PHE A 2 22.76 -29.56 59.11
CA PHE A 2 22.43 -29.14 57.74
C PHE A 2 20.94 -28.79 57.71
N ALA A 3 20.66 -27.49 57.77
CA ALA A 3 19.31 -26.95 57.69
C ALA A 3 18.83 -27.00 56.23
N ARG A 4 17.64 -27.56 56.01
CA ARG A 4 16.94 -27.49 54.72
C ARG A 4 16.50 -26.05 54.48
N ALA A 5 17.04 -25.43 53.44
CA ALA A 5 16.51 -24.18 52.91
C ALA A 5 15.20 -24.50 52.15
N SER A 6 14.07 -24.03 52.68
CA SER A 6 12.78 -24.07 51.99
C SER A 6 12.80 -23.07 50.83
N ALA A 7 12.68 -23.59 49.60
CA ALA A 7 12.53 -22.76 48.42
C ALA A 7 11.19 -22.02 48.45
N VAL A 8 11.23 -20.69 48.51
CA VAL A 8 10.05 -19.84 48.35
C VAL A 8 9.61 -19.93 46.89
N VAL A 9 8.57 -20.72 46.64
CA VAL A 9 7.92 -20.79 45.33
C VAL A 9 7.16 -19.47 45.14
N PHE A 10 7.79 -18.55 44.41
CA PHE A 10 7.14 -17.33 43.94
C PHE A 10 6.10 -17.72 42.90
N TYR A 11 4.83 -17.78 43.30
CA TYR A 11 3.73 -17.79 42.33
C TYR A 11 3.65 -16.40 41.72
N PRO A 12 3.83 -16.22 40.40
CA PRO A 12 3.52 -14.96 39.78
C PRO A 12 2.01 -14.75 39.95
N GLN A 13 1.62 -13.80 40.81
CA GLN A 13 0.28 -13.23 40.73
C GLN A 13 0.20 -12.57 39.35
N CYS A 14 -0.36 -13.31 38.40
CA CYS A 14 -0.83 -12.76 37.15
C CYS A 14 -1.99 -11.83 37.51
N GLY A 15 -1.67 -10.61 37.93
CA GLY A 15 -2.63 -9.53 37.98
C GLY A 15 -3.24 -9.46 36.58
N GLN A 16 -4.53 -9.77 36.47
CA GLN A 16 -5.28 -9.48 35.26
C GLN A 16 -5.22 -7.97 35.07
N VAL A 17 -4.20 -7.51 34.35
CA VAL A 17 -4.21 -6.19 33.73
C VAL A 17 -5.41 -6.26 32.80
N ARG A 18 -6.53 -5.71 33.24
CA ARG A 18 -7.71 -5.56 32.41
C ARG A 18 -7.29 -4.67 31.26
N THR A 19 -6.90 -5.29 30.15
CA THR A 19 -6.76 -4.70 28.81
C THR A 19 -8.15 -4.35 28.28
N MET A 20 -8.92 -3.60 29.07
CA MET A 20 -10.06 -2.86 28.57
C MET A 20 -9.48 -1.71 27.76
N ALA A 21 -9.53 -1.83 26.43
CA ALA A 21 -9.32 -0.68 25.57
C ALA A 21 -10.29 0.41 26.04
N THR A 22 -9.76 1.54 26.51
CA THR A 22 -10.63 2.59 27.03
C THR A 22 -11.51 3.10 25.88
N LEU A 23 -12.73 3.52 26.19
CA LEU A 23 -13.66 4.05 25.18
C LEU A 23 -13.01 5.21 24.40
N LYS A 24 -12.17 5.99 25.08
CA LYS A 24 -11.36 7.06 24.49
C LYS A 24 -10.35 6.53 23.46
N ASP A 25 -9.60 5.48 23.76
CA ASP A 25 -8.61 4.90 22.83
C ASP A 25 -9.27 4.36 21.56
N ILE A 26 -10.40 3.67 21.69
CA ILE A 26 -11.17 3.17 20.55
C ILE A 26 -11.66 4.35 19.70
N THR A 27 -12.14 5.41 20.33
CA THR A 27 -12.62 6.62 19.63
C THR A 27 -11.50 7.31 18.85
N ILE A 28 -10.32 7.49 19.46
CA ILE A 28 -9.14 8.09 18.83
C ILE A 28 -8.73 7.24 17.61
N ARG A 29 -8.65 5.92 17.79
CA ARG A 29 -8.29 5.00 16.71
C ARG A 29 -9.30 5.06 15.55
N LEU A 30 -10.59 5.06 15.87
CA LEU A 30 -11.66 5.15 14.87
C LEU A 30 -11.59 6.47 14.07
N LYS A 31 -11.31 7.59 14.74
CA LYS A 31 -11.09 8.89 14.07
C LYS A 31 -9.87 8.84 13.14
N SER A 32 -8.77 8.24 13.57
CA SER A 32 -7.55 8.09 12.77
C SER A 32 -7.78 7.23 11.52
N VAL A 33 -8.42 6.07 11.65
CA VAL A 33 -8.70 5.17 10.51
C VAL A 33 -9.66 5.84 9.52
N LYS A 34 -10.68 6.57 9.99
CA LYS A 34 -11.56 7.36 9.12
C LYS A 34 -10.80 8.44 8.34
N ASN A 35 -9.84 9.11 8.96
CA ASN A 35 -9.00 10.10 8.29
C ASN A 35 -8.10 9.44 7.23
N ILE A 36 -7.48 8.31 7.56
CA ILE A 36 -6.67 7.52 6.61
C ILE A 36 -7.53 7.13 5.40
N GLN A 37 -8.74 6.61 5.61
CA GLN A 37 -9.67 6.22 4.54
C GLN A 37 -10.00 7.40 3.60
N LYS A 38 -10.28 8.59 4.16
CA LYS A 38 -10.54 9.80 3.37
C LYS A 38 -9.33 10.17 2.51
N ILE A 39 -8.14 10.16 3.10
CA ILE A 39 -6.89 10.49 2.40
C ILE A 39 -6.62 9.47 1.28
N THR A 40 -6.76 8.16 1.55
CA THR A 40 -6.54 7.12 0.53
C THR A 40 -7.55 7.23 -0.61
N LYS A 41 -8.82 7.55 -0.32
CA LYS A 41 -9.85 7.76 -1.34
C LYS A 41 -9.53 8.97 -2.23
N SER A 42 -9.08 10.08 -1.64
CA SER A 42 -8.62 11.24 -2.40
C SER A 42 -7.37 10.93 -3.23
N MET A 43 -6.38 10.24 -2.65
CA MET A 43 -5.17 9.83 -3.36
C MET A 43 -5.46 8.90 -4.53
N LYS A 44 -6.44 7.99 -4.42
CA LYS A 44 -6.92 7.16 -5.53
C LYS A 44 -7.40 8.03 -6.70
N MET A 45 -8.21 9.04 -6.44
CA MET A 45 -8.72 9.95 -7.48
C MET A 45 -7.60 10.76 -8.14
N VAL A 46 -6.64 11.24 -7.34
CA VAL A 46 -5.45 11.95 -7.87
C VAL A 46 -4.60 11.02 -8.74
N ALA A 47 -4.37 9.78 -8.30
CA ALA A 47 -3.62 8.78 -9.06
C ALA A 47 -4.34 8.42 -10.37
N ALA A 48 -5.67 8.27 -10.35
CA ALA A 48 -6.48 8.02 -11.54
C ALA A 48 -6.34 9.15 -12.59
N ALA A 49 -6.40 10.40 -12.16
CA ALA A 49 -6.22 11.55 -13.05
C ALA A 49 -4.81 11.61 -13.65
N LYS A 50 -3.77 11.30 -12.85
CA LYS A 50 -2.38 11.23 -13.34
C LYS A 50 -2.17 10.06 -14.28
N TYR A 51 -2.76 8.89 -13.99
CA TYR A 51 -2.74 7.71 -14.84
C TYR A 51 -3.33 8.03 -16.23
N ALA A 52 -4.51 8.65 -16.31
CA ALA A 52 -5.14 8.99 -17.57
C ALA A 52 -4.25 9.90 -18.45
N ARG A 53 -3.54 10.85 -17.85
CA ARG A 53 -2.55 11.70 -18.55
C ARG A 53 -1.33 10.90 -19.00
N ALA A 54 -0.80 10.03 -18.14
CA ALA A 54 0.35 9.19 -18.45
C ALA A 54 0.05 8.20 -19.59
N GLU A 55 -1.12 7.56 -19.58
CA GLU A 55 -1.57 6.65 -20.62
C GLU A 55 -1.67 7.35 -21.99
N LYS A 56 -2.23 8.56 -22.03
CA LYS A 56 -2.29 9.36 -23.26
C LYS A 56 -0.88 9.67 -23.80
N ALA A 57 0.07 9.97 -22.91
CA ALA A 57 1.45 10.24 -23.28
C ALA A 57 2.26 8.98 -23.64
N LEU A 58 1.83 7.80 -23.18
CA LEU A 58 2.53 6.53 -23.43
C LEU A 58 2.32 6.03 -24.87
N LYS A 59 1.12 6.21 -25.44
CA LYS A 59 0.79 5.75 -26.80
C LYS A 59 1.81 6.23 -27.86
N PRO A 60 2.13 7.53 -27.98
CA PRO A 60 3.15 7.97 -28.94
C PRO A 60 4.55 7.49 -28.56
N ALA A 61 4.90 7.44 -27.26
CA ALA A 61 6.22 7.02 -26.80
C ALA A 61 6.55 5.55 -27.16
N ARG A 62 5.55 4.68 -27.25
CA ARG A 62 5.74 3.27 -27.68
C ARG A 62 6.28 3.15 -29.10
N VAL A 63 5.89 4.05 -30.01
CA VAL A 63 6.37 4.04 -31.40
C VAL A 63 7.86 4.34 -31.44
N TYR A 64 8.30 5.33 -30.66
CA TYR A 64 9.72 5.67 -30.52
C TYR A 64 10.54 4.51 -29.96
N GLY A 65 10.04 3.83 -28.91
CA GLY A 65 10.72 2.67 -28.32
C GLY A 65 10.84 1.49 -29.29
N ALA A 66 9.81 1.22 -30.11
CA ALA A 66 9.86 0.16 -31.13
C ALA A 66 10.86 0.48 -32.25
N GLY A 67 10.93 1.75 -32.68
CA GLY A 67 11.88 2.19 -33.71
C GLY A 67 13.34 1.95 -33.32
N ALA A 68 13.73 2.29 -32.09
CA ALA A 68 15.10 2.08 -31.61
C ALA A 68 15.50 0.59 -31.57
N LEU A 69 14.56 -0.30 -31.30
CA LEU A 69 14.83 -1.74 -31.22
C LEU A 69 14.89 -2.42 -32.57
N SER A 70 14.15 -1.88 -33.54
CA SER A 70 14.08 -2.46 -34.88
C SER A 70 15.44 -2.55 -35.57
N LEU A 71 16.38 -1.66 -35.22
CA LEU A 71 17.76 -1.75 -35.69
C LEU A 71 18.45 -2.98 -35.10
N TYR A 72 18.39 -3.17 -33.79
CA TYR A 72 19.02 -4.31 -33.11
C TYR A 72 18.47 -5.64 -33.59
N GLU A 73 17.15 -5.73 -33.83
CA GLU A 73 16.50 -6.94 -34.34
C GLU A 73 16.93 -7.26 -35.78
N LYS A 74 17.02 -6.26 -36.66
CA LYS A 74 17.39 -6.45 -38.07
C LYS A 74 18.89 -6.72 -38.25
N ALA A 75 19.72 -6.09 -37.43
CA ALA A 75 21.16 -6.27 -37.48
C ALA A 75 21.62 -7.54 -36.73
N ASP A 76 20.73 -8.26 -36.02
CA ASP A 76 21.01 -9.42 -35.16
C ASP A 76 22.26 -9.20 -34.28
N ILE A 77 22.32 -8.01 -33.64
CA ILE A 77 23.45 -7.63 -32.79
C ILE A 77 23.36 -8.47 -31.51
N LYS A 78 24.28 -9.44 -31.41
CA LYS A 78 24.42 -10.29 -30.23
C LYS A 78 25.41 -9.67 -29.26
N ALA A 79 25.18 -9.95 -27.98
CA ALA A 79 26.14 -9.63 -26.95
C ALA A 79 27.42 -10.45 -27.20
N PRO A 80 28.58 -9.82 -27.42
CA PRO A 80 29.84 -10.56 -27.53
C PRO A 80 30.15 -11.25 -26.20
N GLU A 81 30.49 -12.55 -26.26
CA GLU A 81 30.74 -13.37 -25.07
C GLU A 81 31.98 -12.88 -24.29
N ASP A 82 32.96 -12.32 -25.00
CA ASP A 82 34.28 -11.90 -24.49
C ASP A 82 34.30 -10.59 -23.71
N LYS A 83 33.18 -9.86 -23.64
CA LYS A 83 33.16 -8.53 -23.05
C LYS A 83 32.79 -8.53 -21.57
N ASN A 84 33.59 -7.79 -20.79
CA ASN A 84 33.67 -7.88 -19.34
C ASN A 84 32.86 -6.82 -18.59
N LYS A 85 32.57 -5.66 -19.20
CA LYS A 85 31.92 -4.53 -18.53
C LYS A 85 30.43 -4.44 -18.87
N HIS A 86 29.58 -4.60 -17.86
CA HIS A 86 28.13 -4.55 -18.00
C HIS A 86 27.51 -3.35 -17.27
N LEU A 87 26.57 -2.66 -17.92
CA LEU A 87 25.82 -1.54 -17.35
C LEU A 87 24.36 -1.92 -17.13
N ILE A 88 23.84 -1.73 -15.91
CA ILE A 88 22.41 -1.95 -15.63
C ILE A 88 21.74 -0.61 -15.31
N ILE A 89 20.75 -0.22 -16.11
CA ILE A 89 19.96 0.99 -15.89
C ILE A 89 18.60 0.58 -15.30
N GLY A 90 18.38 0.89 -14.03
CA GLY A 90 17.10 0.64 -13.37
C GLY A 90 16.19 1.87 -13.41
N VAL A 91 14.97 1.73 -13.95
CA VAL A 91 14.01 2.84 -14.03
C VAL A 91 12.92 2.74 -12.97
N SER A 92 12.83 3.76 -12.13
CA SER A 92 11.82 3.88 -11.08
C SER A 92 11.44 5.33 -10.79
N SER A 93 10.70 5.55 -9.70
CA SER A 93 10.29 6.89 -9.25
C SER A 93 10.73 7.17 -7.82
N ASP A 94 10.64 8.44 -7.41
CA ASP A 94 10.99 8.86 -6.05
C ASP A 94 9.83 8.70 -5.05
N ARG A 95 8.61 8.57 -5.57
CA ARG A 95 7.39 8.60 -4.75
C ARG A 95 6.97 7.19 -4.35
N GLY A 96 6.81 6.98 -3.04
CA GLY A 96 6.30 5.72 -2.51
C GLY A 96 4.81 5.48 -2.75
N LEU A 97 4.27 4.50 -2.01
CA LEU A 97 2.85 4.10 -2.02
C LEU A 97 2.32 3.65 -3.39
N CYS A 98 3.18 3.07 -4.23
CA CYS A 98 2.86 2.57 -5.56
C CYS A 98 2.80 1.02 -5.63
N GLY A 99 2.71 0.34 -4.49
CA GLY A 99 2.71 -1.13 -4.43
C GLY A 99 4.11 -1.72 -4.66
N ALA A 100 4.19 -2.77 -5.46
CA ALA A 100 5.41 -3.58 -5.66
C ALA A 100 6.33 -3.10 -6.81
N ILE A 101 6.03 -1.96 -7.44
CA ILE A 101 6.72 -1.42 -8.62
C ILE A 101 8.23 -1.26 -8.41
N HIS A 102 8.64 -0.71 -7.27
CA HIS A 102 10.07 -0.51 -6.97
C HIS A 102 10.77 -1.82 -6.62
N SER A 103 10.10 -2.66 -5.84
CA SER A 103 10.64 -3.93 -5.36
C SER A 103 10.81 -4.94 -6.48
N SER A 104 9.93 -4.94 -7.49
CA SER A 104 10.06 -5.82 -8.65
C SER A 104 11.32 -5.50 -9.46
N VAL A 105 11.52 -4.22 -9.82
CA VAL A 105 12.72 -3.76 -10.54
C VAL A 105 13.98 -4.03 -9.72
N ALA A 106 14.00 -3.66 -8.44
CA ALA A 106 15.16 -3.89 -7.59
C ALA A 106 15.48 -5.40 -7.44
N LYS A 107 14.48 -6.28 -7.38
CA LYS A 107 14.70 -7.73 -7.32
C LYS A 107 15.31 -8.26 -8.60
N THR A 108 14.79 -7.83 -9.76
CA THR A 108 15.35 -8.20 -11.07
C THR A 108 16.80 -7.73 -11.21
N MET A 109 17.09 -6.47 -10.84
CA MET A 109 18.46 -5.94 -10.83
C MET A 109 19.38 -6.76 -9.94
N LYS A 110 18.96 -7.10 -8.71
CA LYS A 110 19.78 -7.94 -7.80
C LYS A 110 20.09 -9.31 -8.39
N ASN A 111 19.11 -9.92 -9.06
CA ASN A 111 19.29 -11.21 -9.71
C ASN A 111 20.28 -11.11 -10.89
N GLU A 112 20.19 -10.06 -11.70
CA GLU A 112 21.14 -9.82 -12.79
C GLU A 112 22.55 -9.55 -12.28
N ILE A 113 22.70 -8.68 -11.29
CA ILE A 113 24.00 -8.38 -10.65
C ILE A 113 24.62 -9.68 -10.13
N ALA A 114 23.85 -10.52 -9.43
CA ALA A 114 24.35 -11.80 -8.92
C ALA A 114 24.78 -12.76 -10.04
N LYS A 115 24.00 -12.85 -11.14
CA LYS A 115 24.34 -13.69 -12.30
C LYS A 115 25.64 -13.21 -12.97
N LEU A 116 25.76 -11.92 -13.24
CA LEU A 116 26.89 -11.34 -13.95
C LEU A 116 28.16 -11.33 -13.11
N THR A 117 28.05 -11.02 -11.81
CA THR A 117 29.19 -11.09 -10.87
C THR A 117 29.65 -12.54 -10.70
N GLY A 118 28.72 -13.51 -10.70
CA GLY A 118 29.05 -14.94 -10.67
C GLY A 118 29.78 -15.42 -11.92
N ALA A 119 29.55 -14.76 -13.06
CA ALA A 119 30.29 -14.98 -14.30
C ALA A 119 31.63 -14.20 -14.37
N GLY A 120 32.01 -13.47 -13.31
CA GLY A 120 33.25 -12.70 -13.26
C GLY A 120 33.22 -11.37 -14.01
N LYS A 121 32.05 -10.91 -14.48
CA LYS A 121 31.90 -9.63 -15.20
C LYS A 121 31.85 -8.44 -14.23
N GLU A 122 32.43 -7.31 -14.64
CA GLU A 122 32.35 -6.05 -13.91
C GLU A 122 30.99 -5.40 -14.17
N VAL A 123 30.21 -5.18 -13.12
CA VAL A 123 28.83 -4.65 -13.22
C VAL A 123 28.74 -3.29 -12.54
N MET A 124 28.28 -2.31 -13.31
CA MET A 124 27.94 -0.98 -12.82
C MET A 124 26.45 -0.67 -13.03
N VAL A 125 25.87 0.09 -12.12
CA VAL A 125 24.43 0.31 -12.02
C VAL A 125 24.13 1.80 -12.02
N VAL A 126 23.21 2.20 -12.89
CA VAL A 126 22.62 3.54 -12.95
C VAL A 126 21.21 3.46 -12.40
N ASN A 127 20.95 4.21 -11.33
CA ASN A 127 19.63 4.24 -10.71
C ASN A 127 18.89 5.49 -11.14
N VAL A 128 17.81 5.32 -11.88
CA VAL A 128 16.88 6.39 -12.21
C VAL A 128 15.75 6.37 -11.18
N GLY A 129 15.80 7.33 -10.26
CA GLY A 129 14.88 7.46 -9.12
C GLY A 129 15.50 7.02 -7.78
N ASP A 130 15.17 7.75 -6.72
CA ASP A 130 15.73 7.63 -5.38
C ASP A 130 15.33 6.32 -4.68
N LYS A 131 14.18 5.73 -5.03
CA LYS A 131 13.72 4.47 -4.43
C LYS A 131 14.61 3.28 -4.76
N LEU A 132 15.21 3.23 -5.95
CA LEU A 132 16.15 2.16 -6.30
C LEU A 132 17.45 2.30 -5.51
N ARG A 133 17.97 3.53 -5.39
CA ARG A 133 19.13 3.83 -4.54
C ARG A 133 18.92 3.30 -3.13
N GLY A 134 17.78 3.62 -2.50
CA GLY A 134 17.47 3.15 -1.14
C GLY A 134 17.45 1.62 -0.99
N LEU A 135 16.97 0.88 -2.00
CA LEU A 135 16.87 -0.59 -1.98
C LEU A 135 18.19 -1.32 -2.26
N LEU A 136 19.10 -0.67 -3.00
CA LEU A 136 20.37 -1.25 -3.44
C LEU A 136 21.57 -0.80 -2.61
N TYR A 137 21.53 0.40 -2.01
CA TYR A 137 22.69 1.01 -1.34
C TYR A 137 23.35 0.11 -0.28
N ARG A 138 22.56 -0.60 0.54
CA ARG A 138 23.09 -1.46 1.61
C ARG A 138 23.78 -2.73 1.11
N THR A 139 23.31 -3.31 0.01
CA THR A 139 23.79 -4.62 -0.48
C THR A 139 24.73 -4.50 -1.67
N HIS A 140 24.47 -3.55 -2.58
CA HIS A 140 25.18 -3.37 -3.84
C HIS A 140 25.69 -1.93 -4.03
N GLY A 141 25.91 -1.18 -2.94
CA GLY A 141 26.37 0.21 -3.01
C GLY A 141 27.67 0.41 -3.79
N LYS A 142 28.54 -0.60 -3.84
CA LYS A 142 29.81 -0.58 -4.58
C LYS A 142 29.64 -0.54 -6.11
N HIS A 143 28.52 -1.05 -6.61
CA HIS A 143 28.24 -1.12 -8.05
C HIS A 143 27.50 0.13 -8.56
N ILE A 144 27.17 1.10 -7.70
CA ILE A 144 26.38 2.25 -8.10
C ILE A 144 27.29 3.30 -8.76
N LEU A 145 27.05 3.57 -10.04
CA LEU A 145 27.76 4.61 -10.80
C LEU A 145 27.06 5.96 -10.63
N ILE A 146 25.78 6.04 -11.01
CA ILE A 146 24.99 7.29 -11.02
C ILE A 146 23.66 7.08 -10.29
N ASN A 147 23.19 8.14 -9.64
CA ASN A 147 21.86 8.23 -9.06
C ASN A 147 21.13 9.49 -9.53
N CYS A 148 20.09 9.32 -10.33
CA CYS A 148 19.22 10.41 -10.74
C CYS A 148 18.07 10.58 -9.73
N LYS A 149 17.78 11.83 -9.36
CA LYS A 149 16.71 12.21 -8.43
C LYS A 149 15.69 13.14 -9.12
N GLU A 150 14.59 13.43 -8.44
CA GLU A 150 13.45 14.23 -8.92
C GLU A 150 12.69 13.60 -10.11
N VAL A 151 12.71 12.27 -10.19
CA VAL A 151 12.04 11.49 -11.23
C VAL A 151 10.60 11.13 -10.78
N GLY A 152 9.62 11.51 -11.61
CA GLY A 152 8.20 11.17 -11.42
C GLY A 152 7.37 12.19 -10.62
N ARG A 153 7.95 13.35 -10.25
CA ARG A 153 7.19 14.48 -9.69
C ARG A 153 6.39 15.21 -10.76
N LYS A 154 7.08 15.61 -11.84
CA LYS A 154 6.50 16.09 -13.10
C LYS A 154 6.40 14.92 -14.08
N PRO A 155 5.50 14.98 -15.09
CA PRO A 155 5.50 13.99 -16.16
C PRO A 155 6.87 13.99 -16.86
N PRO A 156 7.50 12.83 -17.08
CA PRO A 156 8.83 12.78 -17.69
C PRO A 156 8.77 13.30 -19.12
N THR A 157 9.76 14.06 -19.51
CA THR A 157 9.93 14.62 -20.85
C THR A 157 11.13 13.98 -21.54
N PHE A 158 11.32 14.27 -22.82
CA PHE A 158 12.48 13.78 -23.56
C PHE A 158 13.76 14.44 -23.04
N ASP A 159 13.68 15.71 -22.65
CA ASP A 159 14.78 16.47 -22.04
C ASP A 159 15.30 15.82 -20.75
N ASP A 160 14.39 15.33 -19.90
CA ASP A 160 14.78 14.58 -18.69
C ASP A 160 15.61 13.33 -19.03
N ALA A 161 15.26 12.64 -20.12
CA ALA A 161 16.01 11.46 -20.58
C ALA A 161 17.37 11.85 -21.18
N SER A 162 17.43 12.97 -21.91
CA SER A 162 18.68 13.53 -22.46
C SER A 162 19.67 13.85 -21.35
N ILE A 163 19.23 14.48 -20.26
CA ILE A 163 20.09 14.80 -19.11
C ILE A 163 20.68 13.53 -18.50
N ILE A 164 19.87 12.47 -18.32
CA ILE A 164 20.33 11.19 -17.78
C ILE A 164 21.36 10.54 -18.70
N ALA A 165 21.12 10.55 -20.01
CA ALA A 165 22.04 9.99 -20.99
C ALA A 165 23.37 10.77 -21.04
N THR A 166 23.30 12.09 -21.06
CA THR A 166 24.50 12.95 -21.03
C THR A 166 25.32 12.74 -19.77
N GLU A 167 24.68 12.61 -18.61
CA GLU A 167 25.39 12.35 -17.35
C GLU A 167 26.03 10.95 -17.33
N LEU A 168 25.37 9.97 -17.96
CA LEU A 168 25.96 8.64 -18.17
C LEU A 168 27.19 8.70 -19.09
N LEU A 169 27.13 9.43 -20.20
CA LEU A 169 28.27 9.60 -21.10
C LEU A 169 29.42 10.36 -20.41
N ASN A 170 29.11 11.40 -19.64
CA ASN A 170 30.08 12.21 -18.89
C ASN A 170 30.75 11.44 -17.73
N SER A 171 30.19 10.30 -17.32
CA SER A 171 30.81 9.48 -16.27
C SER A 171 32.15 8.86 -16.68
N GLY A 172 32.45 8.83 -17.99
CA GLY A 172 33.65 8.20 -18.53
C GLY A 172 33.65 6.67 -18.39
N TYR A 173 32.54 6.06 -17.96
CA TYR A 173 32.43 4.62 -17.87
C TYR A 173 32.07 4.02 -19.24
N GLU A 174 33.07 3.48 -19.91
CA GLU A 174 32.86 2.67 -21.11
C GLU A 174 32.29 1.31 -20.72
N PHE A 175 31.09 1.05 -21.21
CA PHE A 175 30.41 -0.23 -21.09
C PHE A 175 30.31 -0.90 -22.44
N ASP A 176 30.34 -2.23 -22.42
CA ASP A 176 30.29 -3.04 -23.63
C ASP A 176 28.88 -3.54 -23.91
N GLN A 177 28.21 -3.96 -22.85
CA GLN A 177 26.84 -4.43 -22.87
C GLN A 177 26.08 -3.70 -21.77
N GLY A 178 24.84 -3.31 -22.07
CA GLY A 178 23.95 -2.70 -21.13
C GLY A 178 22.60 -3.40 -21.08
N THR A 179 21.87 -3.21 -20.00
CA THR A 179 20.49 -3.66 -19.86
C THR A 179 19.69 -2.59 -19.14
N ILE A 180 18.57 -2.17 -19.73
CA ILE A 180 17.60 -1.31 -19.07
C ILE A 180 16.48 -2.16 -18.49
N ILE A 181 16.18 -1.96 -17.22
CA ILE A 181 15.13 -2.67 -16.49
C ILE A 181 14.05 -1.67 -16.12
N TYR A 182 12.83 -1.92 -16.57
CA TYR A 182 11.70 -1.06 -16.31
C TYR A 182 10.41 -1.88 -16.23
N ASN A 183 9.33 -1.26 -15.74
CA ASN A 183 8.02 -1.90 -15.70
C ASN A 183 7.22 -1.53 -16.95
N ARG A 184 6.95 -2.52 -17.80
CA ARG A 184 6.07 -2.41 -18.96
C ARG A 184 4.61 -2.46 -18.52
N PHE A 185 3.86 -1.46 -18.95
CA PHE A 185 2.43 -1.36 -18.69
C PHE A 185 1.65 -2.31 -19.61
N ARG A 186 0.89 -3.26 -19.03
CA ARG A 186 -0.02 -4.14 -19.80
C ARG A 186 -1.47 -3.69 -19.67
N SER A 187 -1.94 -3.57 -18.44
CA SER A 187 -3.28 -3.10 -18.11
C SER A 187 -3.26 -2.35 -16.78
N VAL A 188 -4.37 -1.76 -16.39
CA VAL A 188 -4.52 -1.02 -15.12
C VAL A 188 -4.14 -1.87 -13.89
N ILE A 189 -4.31 -3.19 -13.99
CA ILE A 189 -4.07 -4.14 -12.89
C ILE A 189 -2.71 -4.84 -13.07
N SER A 190 -2.29 -5.07 -14.32
CA SER A 190 -1.11 -5.88 -14.64
C SER A 190 0.01 -5.05 -15.27
N TYR A 191 1.20 -5.19 -14.72
CA TYR A 191 2.46 -4.72 -15.28
C TYR A 191 3.46 -5.87 -15.25
N LYS A 192 4.45 -5.83 -16.12
CA LYS A 192 5.55 -6.80 -16.15
C LYS A 192 6.88 -6.06 -16.13
N THR A 193 7.80 -6.50 -15.29
CA THR A 193 9.19 -6.04 -15.36
C THR A 193 9.83 -6.71 -16.57
N ASP A 194 10.17 -5.91 -17.58
CA ASP A 194 10.84 -6.35 -18.79
C ASP A 194 12.24 -5.72 -18.84
N GLU A 195 13.15 -6.43 -19.51
CA GLU A 195 14.55 -6.04 -19.72
C GLU A 195 14.74 -5.73 -21.20
N LYS A 196 15.54 -4.70 -21.53
CA LYS A 196 15.95 -4.43 -22.91
C LYS A 196 17.47 -4.29 -22.99
N PRO A 197 18.11 -4.92 -23.99
CA PRO A 197 19.54 -4.78 -24.18
C PRO A 197 19.89 -3.39 -24.68
N LEU A 198 21.07 -2.92 -24.28
CA LEU A 198 21.77 -1.77 -24.81
C LEU A 198 23.16 -2.25 -25.24
N PHE A 199 23.67 -1.69 -26.32
CA PHE A 199 24.95 -2.10 -26.91
C PHE A 199 25.87 -0.90 -27.01
N SER A 200 27.17 -1.13 -26.90
CA SER A 200 28.18 -0.08 -27.08
C SER A 200 28.42 0.20 -28.57
N VAL A 201 28.95 1.38 -28.88
CA VAL A 201 29.27 1.78 -30.26
C VAL A 201 30.14 0.72 -30.95
N ASP A 202 31.17 0.21 -30.27
CA ASP A 202 32.08 -0.79 -30.83
C ASP A 202 31.39 -2.13 -31.12
N THR A 203 30.48 -2.57 -30.24
CA THR A 203 29.74 -3.81 -30.45
C THR A 203 28.78 -3.72 -31.62
N VAL A 204 28.19 -2.53 -31.81
CA VAL A 204 27.30 -2.26 -32.91
C VAL A 204 28.09 -2.21 -34.23
N ALA A 205 29.23 -1.52 -34.25
CA ALA A 205 30.12 -1.40 -35.41
C ALA A 205 30.70 -2.75 -35.85
N SER A 206 30.95 -3.66 -34.92
CA SER A 206 31.53 -4.98 -35.20
C SER A 206 30.54 -6.00 -35.77
N SER A 207 29.26 -5.66 -35.94
CA SER A 207 28.26 -6.61 -36.40
C SER A 207 28.28 -6.82 -37.93
N GLU A 208 28.19 -8.08 -38.37
CA GLU A 208 28.30 -8.48 -39.79
C GLU A 208 27.23 -7.82 -40.68
N ASN A 209 26.03 -7.58 -40.14
CA ASN A 209 24.90 -7.02 -40.88
C ASN A 209 24.95 -5.49 -41.02
N MET A 210 25.90 -4.80 -40.38
CA MET A 210 26.04 -3.36 -40.56
C MET A 210 26.56 -2.97 -41.93
N GLY A 211 27.25 -3.88 -42.64
CA GLY A 211 27.70 -3.63 -44.02
C GLY A 211 26.56 -3.49 -45.05
N ILE A 212 25.31 -3.78 -44.67
CA ILE A 212 24.12 -3.59 -45.52
C ILE A 212 23.68 -2.11 -45.52
N TYR A 213 24.05 -1.35 -44.49
CA TYR A 213 23.65 0.04 -44.34
C TYR A 213 24.64 0.95 -45.06
N ASP A 214 24.11 1.84 -45.90
CA ASP A 214 24.89 2.81 -46.66
C ASP A 214 25.27 4.02 -45.78
N ASP A 215 26.35 4.71 -46.15
CA ASP A 215 26.78 5.98 -45.53
C ASP A 215 26.99 5.96 -43.99
N ILE A 216 27.42 4.84 -43.40
CA ILE A 216 27.78 4.80 -41.97
C ILE A 216 29.18 5.39 -41.77
N ASP A 217 29.26 6.69 -41.52
CA ASP A 217 30.46 7.29 -40.94
C ASP A 217 30.56 6.97 -39.44
N ALA A 218 31.78 6.88 -38.90
CA ALA A 218 32.03 6.62 -37.48
C ALA A 218 31.34 7.66 -36.59
N ASP A 219 31.34 8.93 -37.02
CA ASP A 219 30.68 10.04 -36.31
C ASP A 219 29.14 9.92 -36.36
N VAL A 220 28.58 9.48 -37.48
CA VAL A 220 27.13 9.28 -37.63
C VAL A 220 26.65 8.14 -36.71
N LEU A 221 27.42 7.04 -36.65
CA LEU A 221 27.08 5.92 -35.78
C LEU A 221 27.08 6.35 -34.31
N ARG A 222 28.06 7.15 -33.89
CA ARG A 222 28.12 7.70 -32.54
C ARG A 222 26.89 8.56 -32.22
N ASN A 223 26.56 9.53 -33.09
CA ASN A 223 25.39 10.40 -32.92
C ASN A 223 24.09 9.59 -32.84
N TYR A 224 23.97 8.55 -33.67
CA TYR A 224 22.81 7.66 -33.64
C TYR A 224 22.72 6.86 -32.33
N GLN A 225 23.84 6.34 -31.83
CA GLN A 225 23.86 5.58 -30.58
C GLN A 225 23.49 6.45 -29.38
N GLU A 226 23.98 7.69 -29.32
CA GLU A 226 23.59 8.65 -28.28
C GLU A 226 22.08 8.93 -28.33
N PHE A 227 21.53 9.16 -29.54
CA PHE A 227 20.08 9.32 -29.73
C PHE A 227 19.28 8.07 -29.34
N ALA A 228 19.77 6.88 -29.69
CA ALA A 228 19.13 5.61 -29.37
C ALA A 228 19.09 5.37 -27.85
N LEU A 229 20.18 5.69 -27.13
CA LEU A 229 20.25 5.61 -25.67
C LEU A 229 19.19 6.51 -25.02
N VAL A 230 19.09 7.78 -25.43
CA VAL A 230 18.07 8.71 -24.92
C VAL A 230 16.68 8.17 -25.18
N ASN A 231 16.43 7.65 -26.38
CA ASN A 231 15.12 7.13 -26.77
C ASN A 231 14.70 5.91 -25.93
N VAL A 232 15.62 4.97 -25.68
CA VAL A 232 15.35 3.79 -24.84
C VAL A 232 15.08 4.20 -23.38
N ILE A 233 15.83 5.16 -22.84
CA ILE A 233 15.59 5.71 -21.49
C ILE A 233 14.22 6.40 -21.42
N TYR A 234 13.90 7.25 -22.40
CA TYR A 234 12.61 7.94 -22.50
C TYR A 234 11.44 6.95 -22.56
N TYR A 235 11.58 5.89 -23.37
CA TYR A 235 10.59 4.83 -23.46
C TYR A 235 10.39 4.12 -22.11
N GLY A 236 11.49 3.75 -21.43
CA GLY A 236 11.45 3.14 -20.10
C GLY A 236 10.79 4.04 -19.04
N LEU A 237 11.08 5.34 -19.07
CA LEU A 237 10.47 6.34 -18.17
C LEU A 237 8.96 6.42 -18.36
N LYS A 238 8.47 6.42 -19.61
CA LYS A 238 7.02 6.52 -19.92
C LYS A 238 6.26 5.27 -19.51
N GLU A 239 6.79 4.08 -19.81
CA GLU A 239 6.21 2.80 -19.39
C GLU A 239 6.18 2.68 -17.85
N SER A 240 7.29 3.00 -17.18
CA SER A 240 7.40 2.92 -15.73
C SER A 240 6.48 3.91 -15.02
N THR A 241 6.38 5.16 -15.50
CA THR A 241 5.48 6.18 -14.93
C THR A 241 4.02 5.77 -15.03
N THR A 242 3.60 5.19 -16.17
CA THR A 242 2.21 4.76 -16.36
C THR A 242 1.88 3.57 -15.46
N SER A 243 2.78 2.58 -15.40
CA SER A 243 2.68 1.44 -14.49
C SER A 243 2.62 1.88 -13.03
N GLU A 244 3.43 2.84 -12.62
CA GLU A 244 3.46 3.39 -11.27
C GLU A 244 2.11 4.02 -10.87
N GLN A 245 1.52 4.86 -11.73
CA GLN A 245 0.24 5.50 -11.40
C GLN A 245 -0.90 4.46 -11.34
N SER A 246 -0.89 3.46 -12.22
CA SER A 246 -1.88 2.37 -12.20
C SER A 246 -1.79 1.55 -10.91
N ALA A 247 -0.58 1.16 -10.51
CA ALA A 247 -0.34 0.40 -9.29
C ALA A 247 -0.65 1.22 -8.02
N ARG A 248 -0.33 2.52 -8.01
CA ARG A 248 -0.72 3.45 -6.94
C ARG A 248 -2.23 3.54 -6.79
N MET A 249 -2.97 3.66 -7.89
CA MET A 249 -4.44 3.70 -7.86
C MET A 249 -5.01 2.41 -7.23
N THR A 250 -4.52 1.24 -7.64
CA THR A 250 -4.93 -0.07 -7.11
C THR A 250 -4.56 -0.27 -5.64
N ALA A 251 -3.36 0.18 -5.24
CA ALA A 251 -2.92 0.13 -3.85
C ALA A 251 -3.78 1.03 -2.95
N MET A 252 -4.16 2.23 -3.42
CA MET A 252 -5.03 3.12 -2.67
C MET A 252 -6.47 2.60 -2.58
N ASP A 253 -6.99 1.93 -3.61
CA ASP A 253 -8.31 1.30 -3.57
C ASP A 253 -8.35 0.17 -2.53
N SER A 254 -7.33 -0.69 -2.54
CA SER A 254 -7.18 -1.78 -1.57
C SER A 254 -7.04 -1.24 -0.14
N ALA A 255 -6.22 -0.21 0.05
CA ALA A 255 -6.06 0.45 1.36
C ALA A 255 -7.37 1.07 1.86
N SER A 256 -8.17 1.68 0.97
CA SER A 256 -9.47 2.25 1.33
C SER A 256 -10.48 1.18 1.74
N LYS A 257 -10.50 0.03 1.06
CA LYS A 257 -11.36 -1.12 1.40
C LYS A 257 -10.98 -1.71 2.77
N ASN A 258 -9.69 -1.96 2.98
CA ASN A 258 -9.16 -2.45 4.27
C ASN A 258 -9.48 -1.49 5.43
N ALA A 259 -9.44 -0.17 5.17
CA ALA A 259 -9.82 0.82 6.15
C ALA A 259 -11.32 0.79 6.47
N SER A 260 -12.20 0.57 5.48
CA SER A 260 -13.64 0.38 5.71
C SER A 260 -13.91 -0.79 6.64
N GLU A 261 -13.33 -1.97 6.36
CA GLU A 261 -13.51 -3.17 7.19
C GLU A 261 -13.03 -2.95 8.63
N MET A 262 -11.94 -2.19 8.81
CA MET A 262 -11.43 -1.85 10.14
C MET A 262 -12.36 -0.88 10.88
N ILE A 263 -12.98 0.07 10.19
CA ILE A 263 -13.96 0.99 10.77
C ILE A 263 -15.17 0.21 11.27
N ASP A 264 -15.66 -0.76 10.49
CA ASP A 264 -16.84 -1.56 10.86
C ASP A 264 -16.56 -2.38 12.13
N LYS A 265 -15.41 -3.08 12.17
CA LYS A 265 -14.96 -3.83 13.36
C LYS A 265 -14.77 -2.95 14.59
N LEU A 266 -14.15 -1.78 14.44
CA LEU A 266 -13.95 -0.84 15.54
C LEU A 266 -15.28 -0.23 16.02
N THR A 267 -16.25 -0.03 15.12
CA THR A 267 -17.57 0.50 15.48
C THR A 267 -18.37 -0.50 16.32
N LEU A 268 -18.33 -1.79 15.95
CA LEU A 268 -18.93 -2.84 16.77
C LEU A 268 -18.30 -2.90 18.16
N THR A 269 -16.96 -2.85 18.22
CA THR A 269 -16.21 -2.87 19.48
C THR A 269 -16.52 -1.63 20.34
N PHE A 270 -16.63 -0.45 19.71
CA PHE A 270 -17.02 0.79 20.37
C PHE A 270 -18.41 0.68 21.00
N ASN A 271 -19.40 0.19 20.26
CA ASN A 271 -20.77 0.06 20.77
C ASN A 271 -20.86 -0.92 21.94
N ARG A 272 -20.17 -2.07 21.85
CA ARG A 272 -20.08 -3.06 22.94
C ARG A 272 -19.42 -2.46 24.19
N THR A 273 -18.29 -1.76 24.02
CA THR A 273 -17.57 -1.14 25.14
C THR A 273 -18.38 -0.01 25.77
N ARG A 274 -19.08 0.80 24.95
CA ARG A 274 -19.99 1.84 25.43
C ARG A 274 -21.11 1.26 26.27
N GLN A 275 -21.74 0.17 25.83
CA GLN A 275 -22.77 -0.52 26.61
C GLN A 275 -22.22 -1.05 27.93
N ALA A 276 -21.03 -1.66 27.92
CA ALA A 276 -20.38 -2.16 29.13
C ALA A 276 -20.03 -1.05 30.14
N VAL A 277 -19.66 0.15 29.67
CA VAL A 277 -19.43 1.31 30.54
C VAL A 277 -20.75 1.81 31.15
N ILE A 278 -21.81 1.96 30.34
CA ILE A 278 -23.13 2.37 30.82
C ILE A 278 -23.67 1.40 31.87
N THR A 279 -23.58 0.09 31.61
CA THR A 279 -24.06 -0.92 32.58
C THR A 279 -23.25 -0.90 33.86
N LYS A 280 -21.92 -0.73 33.77
CA LYS A 280 -21.06 -0.59 34.94
C LYS A 280 -21.43 0.63 35.78
N GLU A 281 -21.58 1.81 35.18
CA GLU A 281 -21.99 3.04 35.87
C GLU A 281 -23.36 2.90 36.54
N LEU A 282 -24.32 2.28 35.86
CA LEU A 282 -25.65 2.01 36.43
C LEU A 282 -25.59 1.05 37.62
N ILE A 283 -24.79 -0.02 37.54
CA ILE A 283 -24.62 -0.98 38.66
C ILE A 283 -23.97 -0.28 39.86
N GLU A 284 -22.98 0.58 39.63
CA GLU A 284 -22.33 1.37 40.69
C GLU A 284 -23.31 2.31 41.39
N ILE A 285 -24.20 2.98 40.65
CA ILE A 285 -25.26 3.84 41.21
C ILE A 285 -26.26 3.03 42.06
N ILE A 286 -26.75 1.90 41.53
CA ILE A 286 -27.72 1.04 42.23
C ILE A 286 -27.10 0.46 43.51
N SER A 287 -25.85 -0.02 43.43
CA SER A 287 -25.13 -0.55 44.58
C SER A 287 -24.87 0.52 45.65
N GLY A 288 -24.54 1.75 45.24
CA GLY A 288 -24.37 2.87 46.15
C GLY A 288 -25.68 3.29 46.85
N ALA A 289 -26.78 3.34 46.10
CA ALA A 289 -28.10 3.63 46.66
C ALA A 289 -28.56 2.55 47.67
N ALA A 290 -28.36 1.27 47.34
CA ALA A 290 -28.69 0.15 48.22
C ALA A 290 -27.82 0.11 49.49
N ALA A 291 -26.57 0.56 49.43
CA ALA A 291 -25.69 0.64 50.60
C ALA A 291 -26.10 1.75 51.59
N LEU A 292 -26.76 2.81 51.11
CA LEU A 292 -27.26 3.92 51.93
C LEU A 292 -28.63 3.63 52.56
N SER A 293 -29.40 2.69 52.02
CA SER A 293 -30.64 2.23 52.66
C SER A 293 -30.32 1.37 53.88
N THR A 294 -30.34 1.99 55.06
CA THR A 294 -30.19 1.31 56.36
C THR A 294 -31.40 0.42 56.66
N GLU A 295 -31.16 -0.62 57.46
CA GLU A 295 -31.94 -1.87 57.59
C GLU A 295 -33.42 -1.77 57.98
N THR A 296 -33.99 -0.58 58.22
CA THR A 296 -35.37 -0.42 58.67
C THR A 296 -36.42 -0.39 57.55
N THR A 297 -36.03 -0.43 56.28
CA THR A 297 -36.97 -0.40 55.13
C THR A 297 -37.02 -1.69 54.29
N LYS A 298 -36.32 -2.76 54.72
CA LYS A 298 -36.18 -4.02 53.96
C LYS A 298 -37.52 -4.70 53.59
N SER A 299 -38.62 -4.45 54.33
CA SER A 299 -39.93 -5.08 54.05
C SER A 299 -40.74 -4.42 52.93
N ALA A 300 -40.48 -3.16 52.57
CA ALA A 300 -41.32 -2.41 51.61
C ALA A 300 -40.74 -2.36 50.18
N VAL A 301 -39.42 -2.52 50.03
CA VAL A 301 -38.75 -2.35 48.72
C VAL A 301 -38.75 -3.66 47.91
N GLN A 302 -38.82 -4.82 48.59
CA GLN A 302 -38.73 -6.14 47.96
C GLN A 302 -39.94 -6.47 47.07
N SER A 303 -41.09 -5.81 47.27
CA SER A 303 -42.31 -5.97 46.46
C SER A 303 -42.34 -5.07 45.20
N ILE A 304 -41.51 -4.03 45.13
CA ILE A 304 -41.54 -3.04 44.03
C ILE A 304 -40.41 -3.29 43.01
N VAL A 305 -39.26 -3.82 43.42
CA VAL A 305 -38.07 -3.94 42.55
C VAL A 305 -38.06 -5.25 41.74
N PHE A 306 -38.73 -6.31 42.21
CA PHE A 306 -38.72 -7.62 41.57
C PHE A 306 -39.35 -7.70 40.15
N PRO A 307 -40.35 -6.86 39.76
CA PRO A 307 -40.88 -6.91 38.40
C PRO A 307 -39.98 -6.22 37.35
N PHE A 308 -39.07 -5.33 37.76
CA PHE A 308 -38.35 -4.46 36.81
C PHE A 308 -37.05 -5.07 36.28
N VAL A 309 -36.36 -5.88 37.10
CA VAL A 309 -35.08 -6.51 36.72
C VAL A 309 -35.29 -7.67 35.73
N THR A 310 -36.42 -8.37 35.82
CA THR A 310 -36.75 -9.50 34.94
C THR A 310 -37.06 -9.06 33.50
N PHE A 311 -37.44 -7.80 33.28
CA PHE A 311 -37.83 -7.31 31.95
C PHE A 311 -36.65 -6.91 31.05
N ILE A 312 -35.46 -6.68 31.63
CA ILE A 312 -34.26 -6.27 30.87
C ILE A 312 -33.47 -7.48 30.33
N PHE A 313 -33.69 -8.68 30.88
CA PHE A 313 -32.99 -9.91 30.47
C PHE A 313 -33.56 -10.60 29.22
N PHE A 314 -34.64 -10.08 28.62
CA PHE A 314 -35.32 -10.67 27.48
C PHE A 314 -35.45 -9.69 26.30
N LEU A 315 -34.31 -9.19 25.81
CA LEU A 315 -34.24 -8.64 24.45
C LEU A 315 -33.43 -9.63 23.60
N PRO A 316 -34.05 -10.31 22.61
CA PRO A 316 -33.35 -11.30 21.83
C PRO A 316 -32.29 -10.63 20.96
N SER A 317 -31.08 -11.18 20.99
CA SER A 317 -30.05 -10.93 19.98
C SER A 317 -30.56 -11.43 18.63
N THR A 318 -30.88 -10.50 17.72
CA THR A 318 -31.15 -10.86 16.33
C THR A 318 -29.84 -11.15 15.61
N ASP A 319 -29.36 -12.39 15.76
CA ASP A 319 -28.55 -13.07 14.76
C ASP A 319 -29.52 -13.78 13.81
N LYS A 320 -29.55 -13.39 12.53
CA LYS A 320 -29.61 -14.26 11.34
C LYS A 320 -29.90 -13.48 10.06
N GLU A 321 -29.24 -13.94 9.01
CA GLU A 321 -29.43 -13.64 7.60
C GLU A 321 -30.88 -13.91 7.10
N GLU A 322 -31.14 -13.34 5.91
CA GLU A 322 -32.16 -13.70 4.91
C GLU A 322 -33.55 -13.04 4.89
N ALA A 323 -33.76 -12.32 3.78
CA ALA A 323 -34.83 -12.49 2.77
C ALA A 323 -36.32 -12.33 3.13
N TYR A 324 -36.93 -11.39 2.38
CA TYR A 324 -38.27 -11.42 1.76
C TYR A 324 -39.52 -11.90 2.56
N ARG A 325 -40.51 -10.98 2.58
CA ARG A 325 -42.00 -11.13 2.62
C ARG A 325 -42.74 -11.00 3.97
N PRO A 326 -44.04 -10.58 3.93
CA PRO A 326 -44.61 -9.63 4.89
C PRO A 326 -45.75 -10.22 5.76
N VAL A 327 -46.36 -9.33 6.56
CA VAL A 327 -47.71 -9.37 7.17
C VAL A 327 -47.79 -9.67 8.67
N CYS A 328 -48.67 -8.88 9.32
CA CYS A 328 -49.48 -9.10 10.52
C CYS A 328 -49.13 -8.33 11.81
N SER A 329 -50.03 -7.36 12.06
CA SER A 329 -50.35 -6.66 13.29
C SER A 329 -50.52 -7.57 14.51
N TRP A 330 -50.08 -7.11 15.70
CA TRP A 330 -50.81 -7.31 16.96
C TRP A 330 -50.49 -6.17 17.94
N GLN A 331 -51.50 -5.38 18.29
CA GLN A 331 -51.53 -4.47 19.43
C GLN A 331 -51.83 -5.28 20.70
N LYS A 332 -51.08 -5.08 21.78
CA LYS A 332 -51.57 -5.30 23.16
C LYS A 332 -51.05 -4.22 24.09
N ILE A 333 -51.98 -3.40 24.56
CA ILE A 333 -51.85 -2.43 25.64
C ILE A 333 -52.21 -3.17 26.92
N PHE A 334 -51.36 -3.11 27.95
CA PHE A 334 -51.73 -3.55 29.30
C PHE A 334 -51.78 -2.34 30.24
N VAL A 335 -52.97 -2.10 30.80
CA VAL A 335 -53.20 -1.17 31.91
C VAL A 335 -53.14 -1.98 33.19
N VAL A 336 -52.18 -1.68 34.07
CA VAL A 336 -52.14 -2.25 35.43
C VAL A 336 -52.82 -1.26 36.37
N GLN A 337 -53.97 -1.64 36.90
CA GLN A 337 -54.73 -0.85 37.87
C GLN A 337 -54.40 -1.39 39.28
N SER A 338 -53.59 -0.65 40.03
CA SER A 338 -53.40 -0.86 41.46
C SER A 338 -54.11 0.24 42.23
N SER A 339 -54.81 -0.15 43.28
CA SER A 339 -55.60 0.68 44.18
C SER A 339 -54.81 1.92 44.64
N GLY A 340 -55.35 3.11 44.35
CA GLY A 340 -55.10 4.32 45.15
C GLY A 340 -54.21 5.43 44.59
N ILE A 341 -53.37 5.22 43.56
CA ILE A 341 -52.48 6.31 43.06
C ILE A 341 -52.48 6.33 41.52
N LYS A 342 -53.10 7.37 40.93
CA LYS A 342 -53.02 7.64 39.48
C LYS A 342 -51.64 8.21 39.13
N LEU A 343 -50.72 7.37 38.63
CA LEU A 343 -49.57 7.86 37.86
C LEU A 343 -49.96 8.06 36.40
N LYS A 344 -49.95 9.32 35.94
CA LYS A 344 -50.03 9.67 34.51
C LYS A 344 -48.70 9.34 33.84
N LEU A 345 -48.68 8.32 32.98
CA LEU A 345 -47.57 8.07 32.07
C LEU A 345 -47.74 9.00 30.85
N ILE A 346 -46.87 9.99 30.69
CA ILE A 346 -46.78 10.80 29.48
C ILE A 346 -45.82 10.09 28.52
N VAL A 347 -46.35 9.56 27.42
CA VAL A 347 -45.55 8.98 26.33
C VAL A 347 -45.24 10.07 25.32
N LEU A 348 -43.98 10.53 25.26
CA LEU A 348 -43.49 11.39 24.20
C LEU A 348 -43.12 10.53 22.98
N PHE A 349 -43.86 10.66 21.89
CA PHE A 349 -43.48 10.14 20.58
C PHE A 349 -42.46 11.06 19.94
N VAL A 350 -41.22 10.58 19.73
CA VAL A 350 -40.28 11.21 18.80
C VAL A 350 -40.31 10.41 17.50
N LYS A 351 -40.99 10.95 16.49
CA LYS A 351 -40.86 10.53 15.08
C LYS A 351 -39.44 10.88 14.63
N TYR A 352 -38.67 9.89 14.18
CA TYR A 352 -37.55 10.13 13.29
C TYR A 352 -38.02 9.98 11.85
N GLN A 353 -37.83 11.04 11.05
CA GLN A 353 -37.75 10.95 9.59
C GLN A 353 -36.39 10.39 9.18
#